data_AF-A0A6A0H3X3-F1
#
_entry.id   AF-A0A6A0H3X3-F1
#
_cell.length_a   1.000
_cell.length_b   1.000
_cell.length_c   1.000
_cell.angle_alpha   90.00
_cell.angle_beta   90.00
_cell.angle_gamma   90.00
#
_symmetry.space_group_name_H-M   'P 1'
#
loop_
_entity.id
_entity.type
_entity.pdbx_description
1 polymer ?
#
loop_
_entity_poly.entity_id
_entity_poly.type
_entity_poly.pdbx_seq_one_letter_code
_entity_poly.pdbx_strand_id
1 'polypeptide(L)'
;MSIFLLAGRKRKKSTTSNYLISADPTDLSRGGESFCGKLRSNLLGTQFTVYDSGDGGCQKKQSEKSRNRLEIAAVVYKMRSLSFTAETNVLGFKGPRKMTIILPGMTEDGKRVIFMPANDQETLIGPSSHLRLIVFVPKITR
;
A
#
# COMPACT_ATOMS: atom_id res chain seq x y z
N MET A 1 29.45 -4.83 -5.23
CA MET A 1 28.61 -4.27 -6.32
C MET A 1 27.16 -4.30 -5.86
N SER A 2 26.51 -3.15 -5.70
CA SER A 2 25.11 -3.06 -5.28
C SER A 2 24.20 -2.99 -6.50
N ILE A 3 23.22 -3.88 -6.60
CA ILE A 3 22.22 -3.86 -7.68
C ILE A 3 21.07 -2.96 -7.24
N PHE A 4 20.73 -1.96 -8.06
CA PHE A 4 19.54 -1.15 -7.85
C PHE A 4 18.29 -1.95 -8.21
N LEU A 5 17.26 -1.87 -7.36
CA LEU A 5 15.98 -2.55 -7.59
C LEU A 5 14.85 -1.56 -7.85
N LEU A 6 14.55 -0.72 -6.86
CA LEU A 6 13.41 0.20 -6.89
C LEU A 6 13.74 1.47 -6.11
N ALA A 7 13.16 2.58 -6.56
CA ALA A 7 13.10 3.84 -5.85
C ALA A 7 11.65 4.19 -5.51
N GLY A 8 11.46 4.84 -4.36
CA GLY A 8 10.16 5.30 -3.90
C GLY A 8 10.19 6.78 -3.55
N ARG A 9 9.15 7.54 -3.94
CA ARG A 9 9.05 8.97 -3.60
C ARG A 9 7.65 9.37 -3.17
N LYS A 10 7.56 10.03 -2.01
CA LYS A 10 6.32 10.67 -1.56
C LYS A 10 5.95 11.83 -2.49
N ARG A 11 4.72 11.86 -2.97
CA ARG A 11 4.20 12.96 -3.78
C ARG A 11 3.87 14.16 -2.89
N LYS A 12 4.22 15.35 -3.39
CA LYS A 12 3.75 16.63 -2.86
C LYS A 12 2.28 16.83 -3.26
N LYS A 13 1.56 17.71 -2.56
CA LYS A 13 0.15 18.09 -2.86
C LYS A 13 -0.85 16.92 -2.91
N SER A 14 -0.68 15.92 -2.05
CA SER A 14 -1.66 14.84 -1.87
C SER A 14 -2.33 14.99 -0.51
N THR A 15 -3.65 14.87 -0.45
CA THR A 15 -4.43 14.93 0.82
C THR A 15 -4.04 13.80 1.77
N THR A 16 -3.67 12.64 1.21
CA THR A 16 -3.18 11.49 1.99
C THR A 16 -1.74 11.18 1.60
N SER A 17 -1.06 10.32 2.37
CA SER A 17 0.28 9.89 1.99
C SER A 17 0.22 9.05 0.71
N ASN A 18 0.94 9.49 -0.32
CA ASN A 18 0.94 8.89 -1.63
C ASN A 18 2.38 8.77 -2.12
N TYR A 19 2.83 7.58 -2.50
CA TYR A 19 4.18 7.34 -2.98
C TYR A 19 4.15 6.67 -4.35
N LEU A 20 5.02 7.13 -5.24
CA LEU A 20 5.29 6.46 -6.51
C LEU A 20 6.48 5.51 -6.33
N ILE A 21 6.44 4.37 -7.00
CA ILE A 21 7.47 3.34 -6.99
C ILE A 21 7.92 3.13 -8.44
N SER A 22 9.23 3.18 -8.69
CA SER A 22 9.83 3.07 -10.03
C SER A 22 11.07 2.19 -10.00
N ALA A 23 11.32 1.48 -11.10
CA ALA A 23 12.56 0.77 -11.38
C ALA A 23 13.64 1.66 -12.02
N ASP A 24 13.36 2.96 -12.19
CA ASP A 24 14.33 3.97 -12.58
C ASP A 24 14.51 4.96 -11.40
N PRO A 25 15.72 5.11 -10.83
CA PRO A 25 15.96 6.06 -9.75
C PRO A 25 15.88 7.52 -10.19
N THR A 26 16.01 7.79 -11.49
CA THR A 26 16.04 9.13 -12.08
C THR A 26 14.65 9.59 -12.52
N ASP A 27 13.76 8.65 -12.87
CA ASP A 27 12.35 8.93 -13.19
C ASP A 27 11.37 8.33 -12.17
N LEU A 28 10.82 9.22 -11.34
CA LEU A 28 9.80 8.95 -10.33
C LEU A 28 8.48 9.64 -10.68
N SER A 29 8.11 9.60 -11.96
CA SER A 29 6.84 10.11 -12.48
C SER A 29 5.81 8.97 -12.65
N ARG A 30 4.53 9.32 -12.78
CA ARG A 30 3.46 8.34 -13.03
C ARG A 30 3.46 7.85 -14.49
N GLY A 31 3.91 8.70 -15.42
CA GLY A 31 3.93 8.40 -16.85
C GLY A 31 5.27 7.85 -17.34
N GLY A 32 6.24 7.70 -16.45
CA GLY A 32 7.53 7.12 -16.75
C GLY A 32 7.41 5.65 -17.14
N GLU A 33 8.25 5.21 -18.06
CA GLU A 33 8.24 3.84 -18.58
C GLU A 33 8.52 2.80 -17.49
N SER A 34 9.35 3.18 -16.50
CA SER A 34 9.74 2.34 -15.37
C SER A 34 8.80 2.43 -14.16
N PHE A 35 7.62 3.04 -14.32
CA PHE A 35 6.63 3.14 -13.24
C PHE A 35 6.08 1.76 -12.85
N CYS A 36 6.38 1.32 -11.63
CA CYS A 36 5.97 0.00 -11.14
C CYS A 36 4.64 0.01 -10.40
N GLY A 37 4.30 1.13 -9.74
CA GLY A 37 3.09 1.20 -8.94
C GLY A 37 3.09 2.28 -7.87
N LYS A 38 2.15 2.18 -6.95
CA LYS A 38 1.82 3.26 -6.02
C LYS A 38 1.40 2.76 -4.65
N LEU A 39 1.90 3.41 -3.59
CA LEU A 39 1.39 3.25 -2.23
C LEU A 39 0.48 4.43 -1.88
N ARG A 40 -0.72 4.16 -1.38
CA ARG A 40 -1.65 5.21 -0.93
C ARG A 40 -2.15 4.91 0.48
N SER A 41 -2.16 5.91 1.35
CA SER A 41 -2.76 5.82 2.67
C SER A 41 -4.22 6.27 2.69
N ASN A 42 -4.95 5.84 3.72
CA ASN A 42 -6.15 6.51 4.19
C ASN A 42 -5.81 7.87 4.83
N LEU A 43 -6.85 8.61 5.23
CA LEU A 43 -6.72 9.96 5.78
C LEU A 43 -5.86 10.02 7.05
N LEU A 44 -6.02 9.03 7.95
CA LEU A 44 -5.30 8.97 9.23
C LEU A 44 -3.88 8.39 9.11
N GLY A 45 -3.51 7.85 7.95
CA GLY A 45 -2.22 7.17 7.77
C GLY A 45 -2.10 5.88 8.58
N THR A 46 -3.22 5.21 8.87
CA THR A 46 -3.27 3.93 9.59
C THR A 46 -3.44 2.74 8.65
N GLN A 47 -3.91 2.97 7.44
CA GLN A 47 -4.10 1.94 6.41
C GLN A 47 -3.42 2.40 5.13
N PHE A 48 -2.74 1.47 4.47
CA PHE A 48 -2.03 1.71 3.24
C PHE A 48 -2.33 0.61 2.23
N THR A 49 -2.60 0.98 0.99
CA THR A 49 -2.82 0.04 -0.12
C THR A 49 -1.74 0.23 -1.17
N VAL A 50 -1.13 -0.89 -1.59
CA VAL A 50 -0.17 -0.96 -2.69
C VAL A 50 -0.93 -1.33 -3.96
N TYR A 51 -0.74 -0.53 -5.00
CA TYR A 51 -1.30 -0.75 -6.32
C TYR A 51 -0.21 -1.02 -7.34
N ASP A 52 -0.54 -1.77 -8.38
CA ASP A 52 0.29 -1.92 -9.58
C ASP A 52 0.29 -0.64 -10.45
N SER A 53 0.92 -0.73 -11.62
CA SER A 53 1.00 0.35 -12.60
C SER A 53 -0.30 0.57 -13.40
N GLY A 54 -1.36 -0.20 -13.15
CA GLY A 54 -2.63 -0.09 -13.86
C GLY A 54 -3.35 1.24 -13.61
N ASP A 55 -4.29 1.55 -14.50
CA ASP A 55 -5.04 2.79 -14.44
C ASP A 55 -6.14 2.76 -13.40
N GLY A 56 -6.16 3.79 -12.55
CA GLY A 56 -7.37 4.11 -11.81
C GLY A 56 -8.15 5.11 -12.61
N GLY A 57 -9.33 4.71 -13.09
CA GLY A 57 -10.17 5.42 -14.06
C GLY A 57 -10.61 6.85 -13.73
N CYS A 58 -9.92 7.60 -12.88
CA CYS A 58 -10.26 8.96 -12.52
C CYS A 58 -9.64 10.05 -13.42
N GLN A 59 -8.70 9.78 -14.35
CA GLN A 59 -8.27 10.81 -15.32
C GLN A 59 -7.90 10.27 -16.72
N LYS A 60 -8.72 10.71 -17.68
CA LYS A 60 -8.48 11.03 -19.10
C LYS A 60 -7.96 9.92 -20.03
N LYS A 61 -8.85 9.62 -21.00
CA LYS A 61 -8.68 8.78 -22.20
C LYS A 61 -8.39 7.32 -21.87
N GLN A 62 -9.46 6.54 -21.71
CA GLN A 62 -9.44 5.11 -22.00
C GLN A 62 -8.90 4.94 -23.43
N SER A 63 -7.60 4.71 -23.56
CA SER A 63 -7.07 4.04 -24.72
C SER A 63 -7.49 2.57 -24.60
N GLU A 64 -7.71 1.88 -25.70
CA GLU A 64 -8.10 0.45 -25.72
C GLU A 64 -7.08 -0.47 -25.00
N LYS A 65 -5.92 0.06 -24.58
CA LYS A 65 -4.87 -0.64 -23.84
C LYS A 65 -4.88 -0.38 -22.32
N SER A 66 -5.83 0.38 -21.77
CA SER A 66 -5.83 0.70 -20.33
C SER A 66 -6.19 -0.52 -19.49
N ARG A 67 -5.19 -1.10 -18.81
CA ARG A 67 -5.39 -2.20 -17.85
C ARG A 67 -5.89 -1.65 -16.53
N ASN A 68 -6.94 -2.26 -15.99
CA ASN A 68 -7.47 -1.95 -14.67
C ASN A 68 -6.41 -2.13 -13.58
N ARG A 69 -6.38 -1.20 -12.64
CA ARG A 69 -5.46 -1.24 -11.49
C ARG A 69 -5.76 -2.39 -10.53
N LEU A 70 -4.71 -3.07 -10.11
CA LEU A 70 -4.75 -4.14 -9.12
C LEU A 70 -4.33 -3.68 -7.74
N GLU A 71 -4.81 -4.36 -6.69
CA GLU A 71 -4.26 -4.25 -5.34
C GLU A 71 -3.28 -5.41 -5.08
N ILE A 72 -2.04 -5.04 -4.79
CA ILE A 72 -0.92 -5.97 -4.59
C ILE A 72 -0.80 -6.39 -3.12
N ALA A 73 -1.03 -5.44 -2.22
CA ALA A 73 -0.89 -5.63 -0.79
C ALA A 73 -1.62 -4.52 -0.05
N ALA A 74 -1.94 -4.77 1.21
CA ALA A 74 -2.35 -3.74 2.15
C ALA A 74 -1.60 -3.86 3.46
N VAL A 75 -1.40 -2.72 4.12
CA VAL A 75 -0.76 -2.61 5.43
C VAL A 75 -1.70 -1.86 6.36
N VAL A 76 -2.03 -2.47 7.49
CA VAL A 76 -2.89 -1.90 8.52
C VAL A 76 -2.12 -1.81 9.82
N TYR A 77 -1.97 -0.60 10.33
CA TYR A 77 -1.47 -0.34 11.67
C TYR A 77 -2.65 -0.35 12.64
N LYS A 78 -2.57 -1.18 13.68
CA LYS A 78 -3.59 -1.19 14.73
C LYS A 78 -3.59 0.17 15.42
N MET A 79 -4.73 0.87 15.35
CA MET A 79 -4.93 2.09 16.12
C MET A 79 -4.90 1.71 17.60
N ARG A 80 -4.08 2.41 18.40
CA ARG A 80 -4.16 2.28 19.85
C ARG A 80 -5.54 2.82 20.22
N SER A 81 -6.33 2.02 20.94
CA SER A 81 -7.61 2.49 21.47
C SER A 81 -7.32 3.81 22.20
N LEU A 82 -7.96 4.89 21.78
CA LEU A 82 -7.98 6.08 22.62
C LEU A 82 -8.79 5.67 23.86
N SER A 83 -8.12 5.31 24.94
CA SER A 83 -8.75 5.49 26.24
C SER A 83 -8.93 6.99 26.40
N PHE A 84 -10.17 7.43 26.47
CA PHE A 84 -10.52 8.85 26.67
C PHE A 84 -10.19 9.33 28.10
N THR A 85 -9.65 8.45 28.93
CA THR A 85 -9.14 8.70 30.27
C THR A 85 -7.75 8.11 30.39
N ALA A 86 -6.76 8.98 30.61
CA ALA A 86 -5.35 8.67 30.90
C ALA A 86 -4.70 7.67 29.90
N GLU A 87 -3.85 8.09 28.97
CA GLU A 87 -2.54 8.66 29.26
C GLU A 87 -2.16 9.51 28.05
N THR A 88 -2.07 10.82 28.28
CA THR A 88 -1.19 11.67 27.51
C THR A 88 0.14 10.92 27.31
N ASN A 89 0.70 11.01 26.11
CA ASN A 89 2.05 10.55 25.80
C ASN A 89 3.09 11.34 26.63
N VAL A 90 3.12 11.20 27.96
CA VAL A 90 4.02 11.93 28.87
C VAL A 90 5.43 11.34 28.83
N LEU A 91 5.64 10.17 28.21
CA LEU A 91 6.95 9.50 28.23
C LEU A 91 7.64 9.31 26.87
N GLY A 92 7.17 9.92 25.77
CA GLY A 92 7.97 10.01 24.53
C GLY A 92 8.34 8.71 23.80
N PHE A 93 8.07 7.52 24.34
CA PHE A 93 8.42 6.25 23.70
C PHE A 93 7.28 5.71 22.83
N LYS A 94 7.28 6.07 21.54
CA LYS A 94 6.48 5.38 20.52
C LYS A 94 7.13 4.04 20.20
N GLY A 95 6.88 3.04 21.05
CA GLY A 95 7.32 1.66 20.82
C GLY A 95 6.77 1.07 19.50
N PRO A 96 7.27 -0.11 19.07
CA PRO A 96 6.83 -0.77 17.85
C PRO A 96 5.30 -0.89 17.77
N ARG A 97 4.71 -0.47 16.65
CA ARG A 97 3.28 -0.58 16.41
C ARG A 97 2.94 -1.97 15.87
N LYS A 98 1.83 -2.56 16.33
CA LYS A 98 1.30 -3.79 15.72
C LYS A 98 0.88 -3.51 14.28
N MET A 99 1.44 -4.29 13.35
CA MET A 99 1.23 -4.17 11.91
C MET A 99 0.62 -5.46 11.37
N THR A 100 -0.37 -5.30 10.51
CA THR A 100 -1.04 -6.36 9.77
C THR A 100 -0.73 -6.16 8.29
N ILE A 101 -0.24 -7.20 7.61
CA ILE A 101 -0.06 -7.19 6.15
C ILE A 101 -1.08 -8.16 5.54
N ILE A 102 -1.77 -7.68 4.51
CA ILE A 102 -2.74 -8.45 3.73
C ILE A 102 -2.17 -8.59 2.32
N LEU A 103 -2.04 -9.82 1.86
CA LEU A 103 -1.61 -10.15 0.50
C LEU A 103 -2.72 -10.96 -0.19
N PRO A 104 -2.86 -10.85 -1.52
CA PRO A 104 -3.67 -11.79 -2.27
C PRO A 104 -3.20 -13.23 -2.05
N GLY A 105 -4.13 -14.19 -2.19
CA GLY A 105 -3.81 -15.62 -2.12
C GLY A 105 -2.83 -16.05 -3.21
N MET A 106 -2.36 -17.30 -3.12
CA MET A 106 -1.50 -17.92 -4.11
C MET A 106 -2.25 -19.06 -4.80
N THR A 107 -2.02 -19.24 -6.10
CA THR A 107 -2.44 -20.43 -6.86
C THR A 107 -1.57 -21.63 -6.49
N GLU A 108 -1.99 -22.84 -6.88
CA GLU A 108 -1.21 -24.06 -6.65
C GLU A 108 0.18 -23.99 -7.30
N ASP A 109 0.30 -23.31 -8.46
CA ASP A 109 1.57 -23.06 -9.15
C ASP A 109 2.48 -22.00 -8.48
N GLY A 110 2.12 -21.52 -7.28
CA GLY A 110 2.90 -20.50 -6.57
C GLY A 110 2.85 -19.11 -7.22
N LYS A 111 1.82 -18.81 -8.02
CA LYS A 111 1.57 -17.46 -8.55
C LYS A 111 0.57 -16.71 -7.69
N ARG A 112 0.69 -15.39 -7.63
CA ARG A 112 -0.28 -14.56 -6.92
C ARG A 112 -1.63 -14.57 -7.64
N VAL A 113 -2.71 -14.77 -6.89
CA VAL A 113 -4.08 -14.55 -7.39
C VAL A 113 -4.26 -13.06 -7.71
N ILE A 114 -4.72 -12.77 -8.92
CA ILE A 114 -4.98 -11.39 -9.35
C ILE A 114 -6.16 -10.84 -8.55
N PHE A 115 -5.92 -9.76 -7.80
CA PHE A 115 -6.97 -9.06 -7.07
C PHE A 115 -7.24 -7.69 -7.69
N MET A 116 -8.38 -7.59 -8.37
CA MET A 116 -8.84 -6.38 -9.04
C MET A 116 -10.15 -5.95 -8.37
N PRO A 117 -10.15 -4.88 -7.55
CA PRO A 117 -11.37 -4.42 -6.90
C PRO A 117 -12.44 -4.04 -7.93
N ALA A 118 -13.63 -4.62 -7.83
CA ALA A 118 -14.77 -4.21 -8.66
C ALA A 118 -15.39 -2.89 -8.17
N ASN A 119 -15.30 -2.62 -6.86
CA ASN A 119 -15.83 -1.45 -6.19
C ASN A 119 -15.07 -1.18 -4.88
N ASP A 120 -15.40 -0.08 -4.19
CA ASP A 120 -14.73 0.34 -2.95
C ASP A 120 -14.97 -0.60 -1.75
N GLN A 121 -15.99 -1.46 -1.80
CA GLN A 121 -16.27 -2.46 -0.75
C GLN A 121 -15.46 -3.75 -0.95
N GLU A 122 -15.06 -4.03 -2.18
CA GLU A 122 -14.29 -5.22 -2.58
C GLU A 122 -12.79 -4.93 -2.69
N THR A 123 -12.23 -4.27 -1.67
CA THR A 123 -10.78 -4.02 -1.56
C THR A 123 -10.11 -5.05 -0.64
N LEU A 124 -8.77 -5.12 -0.66
CA LEU A 124 -8.00 -5.98 0.26
C LEU A 124 -8.24 -5.63 1.73
N ILE A 125 -8.68 -4.41 2.04
CA ILE A 125 -8.97 -3.92 3.40
C ILE A 125 -10.49 -3.92 3.67
N GLY A 126 -11.30 -4.20 2.65
CA GLY A 126 -12.76 -4.18 2.73
C GLY A 126 -13.31 -5.28 3.64
N PRO A 127 -14.55 -5.12 4.14
CA PRO A 127 -15.17 -6.07 5.06
C PRO A 127 -15.28 -7.50 4.49
N SER A 128 -15.34 -7.65 3.17
CA SER A 128 -15.43 -8.92 2.47
C SER A 128 -14.08 -9.62 2.25
N SER A 129 -12.97 -9.09 2.77
CA SER A 129 -11.63 -9.64 2.54
C SER A 129 -11.44 -10.96 3.30
N HIS A 130 -11.67 -12.09 2.62
CA HIS A 130 -11.41 -13.45 3.15
C HIS A 130 -9.93 -13.88 3.03
N LEU A 131 -9.01 -12.92 2.98
CA LEU A 131 -7.62 -13.16 2.59
C LEU A 131 -6.69 -13.43 3.78
N ARG A 132 -5.70 -14.28 3.53
CA ARG A 132 -4.77 -14.82 4.54
C ARG A 132 -3.98 -13.69 5.20
N LEU A 133 -4.23 -13.51 6.48
CA LEU A 133 -3.57 -12.55 7.36
C LEU A 133 -2.13 -13.00 7.63
N ILE A 134 -1.14 -12.20 7.24
CA ILE A 134 0.23 -12.34 7.74
C ILE A 134 0.48 -11.20 8.73
N VAL A 135 0.54 -11.55 10.01
CA VAL A 135 0.89 -10.59 11.08
C VAL A 135 2.41 -10.45 11.12
N PHE A 136 2.92 -9.28 10.78
CA PHE A 136 4.34 -8.94 10.94
C PHE A 136 4.52 -8.10 12.20
N VAL A 137 5.34 -8.58 13.12
CA VAL A 137 5.91 -7.76 14.19
C VAL A 137 7.35 -7.42 13.77
N PRO A 138 7.61 -6.23 13.22
CA PRO A 138 8.96 -5.91 12.75
C PRO A 138 9.94 -5.91 13.92
N LYS A 139 10.89 -6.85 13.91
CA LYS A 139 12.12 -6.73 14.70
C LYS A 139 13.07 -5.82 13.94
N ILE A 140 13.17 -4.57 14.36
CA ILE A 140 14.28 -3.70 13.94
C ILE A 140 15.37 -3.88 14.99
N THR A 141 16.26 -4.84 14.78
CA THR A 141 17.55 -4.89 15.49
C THR A 141 18.49 -3.93 14.79
N ARG A 142 19.05 -2.98 15.53
CA ARG A 142 20.16 -2.14 15.08
C ARG A 142 21.39 -2.99 14.80
#